data_AF-A0AAV1KAQ1-F1
#
_entry.id   AF-A0AAV1KAQ1-F1
#
_cell.length_a   1.000
_cell.length_b   1.000
_cell.length_c   1.000
_cell.angle_alpha   90.00
_cell.angle_beta   90.00
_cell.angle_gamma   90.00
#
_symmetry.space_group_name_H-M   'P 1'
#
loop_
_entity.id
_entity.type
_entity.pdbx_description
1 polymer ?
#
loop_
_entity_poly.entity_id
_entity_poly.type
_entity_poly.pdbx_seq_one_letter_code
_entity_poly.pdbx_strand_id
1 'polypeptide(L)' 'MSRRGKTMIEVGGFTFCTQIVSGPKRGKPMIKIGGYTFCHKVTHKFRTTWVCSTHKNKGCSAVVQTYENVIIKVRNEHNH' A
#
# COMPACT_ATOMS: atom_id res chain seq x y z
N MET A 1 18.81 -13.13 -9.49
CA MET A 1 19.00 -11.71 -9.85
C MET A 1 17.63 -11.03 -10.01
N SER A 2 17.17 -10.24 -9.04
CA SER A 2 15.98 -9.39 -9.23
C SER A 2 16.36 -7.94 -8.95
N ARG A 3 16.87 -7.30 -10.00
CA ARG A 3 17.20 -5.87 -10.02
C ARG A 3 15.93 -5.09 -10.32
N ARG A 4 15.15 -4.73 -9.29
CA ARG A 4 14.11 -3.70 -9.42
C ARG A 4 14.18 -2.83 -8.18
N GLY A 5 14.67 -1.60 -8.36
CA GLY A 5 14.90 -0.63 -7.31
C GLY A 5 13.68 -0.51 -6.40
N LYS A 6 13.84 -0.94 -5.16
CA LYS A 6 12.84 -0.84 -4.10
C LYS A 6 13.10 0.47 -3.38
N THR A 7 12.25 1.47 -3.57
CA THR A 7 12.20 2.59 -2.63
C THR A 7 11.57 2.05 -1.36
N MET A 8 12.42 1.70 -0.39
CA MET A 8 12.02 1.40 0.98
C MET A 8 11.93 2.72 1.73
N ILE A 9 10.74 3.07 2.18
CA ILE A 9 10.59 4.10 3.21
C ILE A 9 10.53 3.33 4.53
N GLU A 10 11.35 3.70 5.51
CA GLU A 10 11.22 3.25 6.89
C GLU A 10 10.60 4.39 7.70
N VAL A 11 9.43 4.15 8.28
CA VAL A 11 8.85 5.04 9.30
C VAL A 11 8.45 4.16 10.47
N GLY A 12 9.08 4.35 11.64
CA GLY A 12 8.73 3.65 12.88
C GLY A 12 8.95 2.14 12.90
N GLY A 13 9.95 1.62 12.18
CA GLY A 13 10.25 0.18 12.13
C GLY A 13 9.41 -0.64 11.15
N PHE A 14 8.58 0.02 10.34
CA PHE A 14 7.80 -0.62 9.28
C PHE A 14 8.48 -0.42 7.92
N THR A 15 8.78 -1.53 7.22
CA THR A 15 9.35 -1.50 5.87
C THR A 15 8.25 -1.29 4.83
N PHE A 16 8.20 -0.10 4.23
CA PHE A 16 7.22 0.21 3.19
C PHE A 16 7.84 0.07 1.81
N CYS A 17 7.33 -0.86 1.00
CA CYS A 17 7.71 -0.99 -0.40
C CYS A 17 6.63 -0.35 -1.28
N THR A 18 6.94 0.75 -1.98
CA THR A 18 6.13 1.17 -3.13
C THR A 18 6.57 0.35 -4.34
N GLN A 19 5.82 -0.71 -4.67
CA GLN A 19 6.05 -1.44 -5.91
C GLN A 19 5.37 -0.69 -7.06
N ILE A 20 6.09 0.23 -7.69
CA ILE A 20 5.77 0.67 -9.05
C ILE A 20 6.33 -0.42 -9.98
N VAL A 21 5.48 -1.35 -10.43
CA VAL A 21 5.90 -2.39 -11.39
C VAL A 21 5.98 -1.75 -12.78
N SER A 22 7.14 -1.19 -13.12
CA SER A 22 7.47 -0.77 -14.49
C SER A 22 7.84 -2.00 -15.32
N GLY A 23 6.82 -2.65 -15.89
CA GLY A 23 6.93 -3.66 -16.93
C GLY A 23 5.78 -3.50 -17.93
N PRO A 24 5.80 -4.16 -19.10
CA PRO A 24 4.76 -4.01 -20.14
C PRO A 24 3.34 -4.36 -19.63
N LYS A 25 3.24 -5.03 -18.49
CA LYS A 25 2.02 -5.15 -17.69
C LYS A 25 2.03 -4.04 -16.64
N ARG A 26 1.28 -2.96 -16.90
CA ARG A 26 1.05 -1.81 -16.01
C ARG A 26 0.50 -2.30 -14.66
N GLY A 27 1.37 -2.68 -13.73
CA GLY A 27 0.97 -3.13 -12.40
C GLY A 27 0.44 -1.95 -11.62
N LYS A 28 -0.76 -2.08 -11.04
CA LYS A 28 -1.31 -1.06 -10.14
C LYS A 28 -0.38 -0.92 -8.93
N PRO A 29 -0.11 0.30 -8.44
CA PRO A 29 0.72 0.48 -7.26
C PRO A 29 0.08 -0.21 -6.05
N MET A 30 0.93 -0.73 -5.16
CA MET A 30 0.51 -1.38 -3.92
C MET A 30 1.43 -0.98 -2.78
N ILE A 31 0.87 -0.87 -1.57
CA ILE A 31 1.60 -0.64 -0.33
C ILE A 31 1.67 -1.95 0.42
N LYS A 32 2.85 -2.30 0.96
CA LYS A 32 3.02 -3.45 1.84
C LYS A 32 3.31 -2.98 3.27
N ILE A 33 2.57 -3.46 4.25
CA ILE A 33 2.74 -3.15 5.68
C ILE A 33 2.59 -4.45 6.48
N GLY A 34 3.60 -4.79 7.28
CA GLY A 34 3.52 -5.93 8.22
C GLY A 34 3.11 -7.26 7.56
N GLY A 35 3.54 -7.50 6.33
CA GLY A 35 3.19 -8.72 5.57
C GLY A 35 1.90 -8.62 4.74
N TYR A 36 1.01 -7.68 5.04
CA TYR A 36 -0.21 -7.42 4.28
C TYR A 36 0.04 -6.47 3.12
N THR A 37 -0.76 -6.61 2.06
CA THR A 37 -0.72 -5.69 0.91
C THR A 37 -2.01 -4.89 0.80
N PHE A 38 -1.87 -3.63 0.44
CA PHE A 38 -2.94 -2.66 0.30
C PHE A 38 -2.96 -2.19 -1.15
N CYS A 39 -4.10 -2.31 -1.80
CA CYS A 39 -4.31 -1.82 -3.15
C CYS A 39 -4.93 -0.42 -3.15
N HIS A 40 -4.62 0.36 -4.18
CA HIS A 40 -5.24 1.66 -4.40
C HIS A 40 -6.77 1.51 -4.48
N LYS A 41 -7.49 2.34 -3.72
CA LYS A 41 -8.95 2.44 -3.79
C LYS A 41 -9.37 3.73 -4.48
N VAL A 42 -8.89 4.87 -3.99
CA VAL A 42 -9.27 6.19 -4.51
C VAL A 42 -8.22 7.22 -4.14
N THR A 43 -8.00 8.18 -5.02
CA THR A 43 -7.22 9.39 -4.75
C THR A 43 -8.14 10.60 -4.84
N HIS A 44 -8.10 11.45 -3.82
CA HIS A 44 -8.82 12.71 -3.78
C HIS A 44 -7.84 13.84 -3.48
N LYS A 45 -7.65 14.75 -4.45
CA LYS A 45 -6.58 15.76 -4.46
C LYS A 45 -5.22 15.09 -4.22
N PHE A 46 -4.65 15.30 -3.04
CA PHE A 46 -3.36 14.76 -2.63
C PHE A 46 -3.46 13.57 -1.67
N ARG A 47 -4.68 13.20 -1.25
CA ARG A 47 -4.95 12.09 -0.34
C ARG A 47 -5.31 10.84 -1.11
N THR A 48 -4.51 9.79 -0.97
CA THR A 48 -4.82 8.47 -1.53
C THR A 48 -5.21 7.51 -0.42
N THR A 49 -6.33 6.82 -0.60
CA THR A 49 -6.80 5.76 0.28
C THR A 49 -6.50 4.41 -0.34
N TRP A 50 -5.93 3.53 0.47
CA TRP A 50 -5.53 2.17 0.13
C TRP A 50 -6.26 1.20 1.06
N VAL A 51 -6.71 0.08 0.54
CA VAL A 51 -7.46 -0.93 1.29
C VAL A 51 -6.79 -2.29 1.18
N CYS A 52 -6.98 -3.15 2.17
CA CYS A 52 -6.45 -4.51 2.15
C CYS A 52 -6.81 -5.24 0.85
N SER A 53 -5.80 -5.72 0.12
CA SER A 53 -6.00 -6.40 -1.16
C SER A 53 -6.58 -7.81 -0.96
N THR A 54 -6.20 -8.48 0.12
CA THR A 54 -6.50 -9.90 0.39
C THR A 54 -7.95 -10.12 0.81
N HIS A 55 -8.51 -9.22 1.63
CA HIS A 55 -9.79 -9.44 2.30
C HIS A 55 -10.81 -8.31 2.11
N LYS A 56 -10.62 -7.39 1.14
CA LYS A 56 -11.63 -6.37 0.85
C LYS A 56 -13.02 -6.95 0.57
N ASN A 57 -13.08 -8.12 -0.07
CA ASN A 57 -14.35 -8.80 -0.39
C ASN A 57 -14.99 -9.48 0.84
N LYS A 58 -14.25 -9.62 1.94
CA LYS A 58 -14.71 -10.18 3.21
C LYS A 58 -15.01 -9.10 4.26
N GLY A 59 -15.03 -7.83 3.87
CA GLY A 59 -15.32 -6.72 4.79
C GLY A 59 -14.12 -6.28 5.66
N CYS A 60 -12.89 -6.52 5.20
CA CYS A 60 -11.69 -6.06 5.91
C CYS A 60 -11.68 -4.55 6.14
N SER A 61 -11.55 -4.16 7.41
CA SER A 61 -11.50 -2.77 7.88
C SER A 61 -10.12 -2.12 7.77
N ALA A 62 -9.10 -2.87 7.34
CA ALA A 62 -7.74 -2.36 7.24
C ALA A 62 -7.61 -1.35 6.08
N VAL A 63 -7.13 -0.15 6.42
CA VAL A 63 -7.05 1.01 5.52
C VAL A 63 -5.76 1.77 5.76
N VAL A 64 -5.12 2.23 4.69
CA VAL A 64 -3.98 3.13 4.73
C VAL A 64 -4.33 4.40 3.97
N GLN A 65 -3.95 5.55 4.49
CA GLN A 65 -4.06 6.82 3.79
C GLN A 65 -2.69 7.45 3.62
N THR A 66 -2.43 7.94 2.42
CA THR A 66 -1.21 8.68 2.09
C THR A 66 -1.56 10.09 1.62
N TYR A 67 -0.75 11.08 1.98
CA TYR A 67 -0.76 12.43 1.42
C TYR A 67 0.54 12.65 0.65
N GLU A 68 0.48 12.94 -0.65
CA GLU A 68 1.69 13.18 -1.48
C GLU A 68 2.79 12.10 -1.34
N ASN A 69 2.38 10.82 -1.26
CA ASN A 69 3.23 9.64 -1.03
C ASN A 69 3.74 9.43 0.41
N VAL A 70 3.38 10.30 1.35
CA VAL A 70 3.66 10.13 2.78
C VAL A 70 2.47 9.46 3.44
N ILE A 71 2.69 8.41 4.23
CA ILE A 71 1.61 7.76 4.99
C ILE A 71 1.19 8.69 6.13
N ILE A 72 -0.09 9.07 6.15
CA ILE A 72 -0.69 9.93 7.19
C ILE A 72 -1.56 9.13 8.16
N LYS A 73 -2.00 7.94 7.77
CA LYS A 73 -2.85 7.07 8.59
C LYS A 73 -2.66 5.61 8.21
N VAL A 74 -2.51 4.76 9.21
CA VAL A 74 -2.51 3.30 9.06
C VAL A 74 -3.51 2.71 10.05
N ARG A 75 -4.52 2.05 9.53
CA ARG A 75 -5.40 1.16 10.30
C ARG A 75 -5.11 -0.26 9.85
N ASN A 76 -4.27 -0.98 10.61
CA ASN A 76 -3.82 -2.33 10.28
C ASN A 76 -4.63 -3.42 11.03
N GLU A 77 -5.91 -3.16 11.27
CA GLU A 77 -6.83 -4.11 11.91
C GLU A 77 -7.55 -4.92 10.84
N HIS A 78 -7.16 -6.19 10.71
CA HIS A 78 -7.77 -7.13 9.77
C HIS A 78 -8.75 -8.01 10.54
N ASN A 79 -10.03 -8.00 10.14
CA ASN A 79 -11.10 -8.77 10.78
C ASN A 79 -11.34 -10.14 10.09
N HIS A 80 -10.26 -10.82 9.70
CA HIS A 80 -10.32 -12.08 8.97
C HIS A 80 -10.59 -13.31 9.84
#